data_AF-A0A914GDZ0-F1
#
_entry.id   AF-A0A914GDZ0-F1
#
_cell.length_a   1.000
_cell.length_b   1.000
_cell.length_c   1.000
_cell.angle_alpha   90.00
_cell.angle_beta   90.00
_cell.angle_gamma   90.00
#
_symmetry.space_group_name_H-M   'P 1'
#
loop_
_entity.id
_entity.type
_entity.pdbx_description
1 polymer ?
#
loop_
_entity_poly.entity_id
_entity_poly.type
_entity_poly.pdbx_seq_one_letter_code
_entity_poly.pdbx_strand_id
1 'polypeptide(L)'
;MLFKTLLLLVGLTAVSAFSCGTPKWSHTGYSTTDGFFHFKTTYIVEFSLQCDSPIRDASFYAVINGKTYQVAQSEETSKFQVSWQLEHAESGSQTFDIHIYDDEKYAAYQRDGASTQPLFTIQHYHPGLSYNRFFYAESFITVVALAAVYYAYTLRGQLKA
;
A
#
# COMPACT_ATOMS: atom_id res chain seq x y z
N MET A 1 19.02 -54.23 -15.85
CA MET A 1 17.98 -53.27 -16.27
C MET A 1 17.06 -52.79 -15.13
N LEU A 2 17.09 -53.40 -13.93
CA LEU A 2 16.27 -52.97 -12.78
C LEU A 2 16.82 -51.78 -11.97
N PHE A 3 18.12 -51.48 -12.07
CA PHE A 3 18.74 -50.41 -11.26
C PHE A 3 18.51 -48.99 -11.82
N LYS A 4 18.21 -48.87 -13.13
CA LYS A 4 17.96 -47.59 -13.80
C LYS A 4 16.55 -47.06 -13.56
N THR A 5 15.57 -47.93 -13.33
CA THR A 5 14.18 -47.55 -13.03
C THR A 5 13.99 -47.11 -11.59
N LEU A 6 14.83 -47.56 -10.66
CA LEU A 6 14.77 -47.16 -9.26
C LEU A 6 15.26 -45.70 -9.05
N LEU A 7 16.22 -45.25 -9.86
CA LEU A 7 16.77 -43.89 -9.75
C LEU A 7 15.81 -42.80 -10.25
N LEU A 8 14.84 -43.15 -11.11
CA LEU A 8 13.86 -42.19 -11.65
C LEU A 8 12.68 -41.94 -10.69
N LEU A 9 12.46 -42.82 -9.71
CA LEU A 9 11.30 -42.76 -8.82
C LEU A 9 11.56 -41.96 -7.52
N VAL A 10 12.80 -41.53 -7.29
CA VAL A 10 13.20 -40.76 -6.09
C VAL A 10 13.18 -39.23 -6.35
N GLY A 11 12.84 -38.81 -7.58
CA GLY A 11 12.79 -37.39 -7.97
C GLY A 11 11.46 -36.67 -7.73
N LEU A 12 10.50 -37.30 -7.05
CA LEU A 12 9.22 -36.66 -6.69
C LEU A 12 9.23 -36.28 -5.21
N THR A 13 10.15 -35.39 -4.83
CA THR A 13 10.04 -34.70 -3.55
C THR A 13 8.77 -33.87 -3.57
N ALA A 14 7.78 -34.26 -2.78
CA ALA A 14 6.60 -33.47 -2.52
C ALA A 14 7.04 -32.09 -1.99
N VAL A 15 6.94 -31.06 -2.82
CA VAL A 15 6.90 -29.69 -2.35
C VAL A 15 5.61 -29.60 -1.55
N SER A 16 5.72 -29.71 -0.22
CA SER A 16 4.65 -29.36 0.67
C SER A 16 4.40 -27.86 0.49
N ALA A 17 3.37 -27.51 -0.26
CA ALA A 17 2.78 -26.17 -0.23
C ALA A 17 2.35 -25.95 1.22
N PHE A 18 3.12 -25.14 1.95
CA PHE A 18 2.83 -24.80 3.33
C PHE A 18 1.66 -23.80 3.31
N SER A 19 0.43 -24.30 3.13
CA SER A 19 -0.76 -23.50 3.33
C SER A 19 -0.86 -23.23 4.83
N CYS A 20 -0.69 -21.97 5.22
CA CYS A 20 -1.05 -21.58 6.58
C CYS A 20 -2.54 -21.94 6.79
N GLY A 21 -2.87 -22.53 7.94
CA GLY A 21 -4.27 -22.64 8.39
C GLY A 21 -4.90 -21.25 8.53
N THR A 22 -6.10 -21.13 9.10
CA THR A 22 -6.76 -19.82 9.29
C THR A 22 -5.80 -18.80 9.94
N PRO A 23 -5.23 -17.84 9.17
CA PRO A 23 -4.14 -17.02 9.67
C PRO A 23 -4.71 -15.96 10.59
N LYS A 24 -4.07 -15.73 11.74
CA LYS A 24 -4.35 -14.54 12.55
C LYS A 24 -3.61 -13.38 11.92
N TRP A 25 -4.32 -12.30 11.60
CA TRP A 25 -3.74 -11.16 10.89
C TRP A 25 -4.03 -9.85 11.62
N SER A 26 -3.04 -8.96 11.58
CA SER A 26 -3.14 -7.57 12.04
C SER A 26 -2.76 -6.66 10.87
N HIS A 27 -3.41 -5.51 10.74
CA HIS A 27 -3.20 -4.61 9.63
C HIS A 27 -3.08 -3.15 10.08
N THR A 28 -2.29 -2.39 9.34
CA THR A 28 -2.12 -0.95 9.50
C THR A 28 -2.21 -0.31 8.12
N GLY A 29 -3.15 0.60 7.95
CA GLY A 29 -3.38 1.27 6.67
C GLY A 29 -3.11 2.76 6.75
N TYR A 30 -2.43 3.28 5.73
CA TYR A 30 -2.11 4.68 5.54
C TYR A 30 -2.64 5.13 4.18
N SER A 31 -3.22 6.32 4.16
CA SER A 31 -3.65 6.95 2.93
C SER A 31 -3.29 8.42 2.94
N THR A 32 -2.86 8.93 1.81
CA THR A 32 -2.59 10.36 1.64
C THR A 32 -3.91 11.12 1.74
N THR A 33 -3.99 12.11 2.63
CA THR A 33 -5.18 12.96 2.77
C THR A 33 -4.97 14.36 2.19
N ASP A 34 -3.74 14.75 1.87
CA ASP A 34 -3.43 16.05 1.26
C ASP A 34 -3.66 16.00 -0.25
N GLY A 35 -4.72 16.70 -0.69
CA GLY A 35 -5.08 16.79 -2.11
C GLY A 35 -4.46 17.96 -2.88
N PHE A 36 -3.67 18.81 -2.22
CA PHE A 36 -3.09 20.01 -2.85
C PHE A 36 -1.72 19.73 -3.45
N PHE A 37 -0.85 19.03 -2.72
CA PHE A 37 0.51 18.74 -3.19
C PHE A 37 0.61 17.47 -4.05
N HIS A 38 -0.38 16.59 -3.99
CA HIS A 38 -0.38 15.32 -4.71
C HIS A 38 -1.36 15.36 -5.88
N PHE A 39 -0.99 14.77 -7.02
CA PHE A 39 -1.89 14.57 -8.17
C PHE A 39 -2.70 13.28 -8.09
N LYS A 40 -2.22 12.30 -7.31
CA LYS A 40 -2.92 11.03 -7.01
C LYS A 40 -2.88 10.72 -5.53
N THR A 41 -3.95 10.12 -5.02
CA THR A 41 -3.98 9.59 -3.66
C THR A 41 -3.30 8.25 -3.65
N THR A 42 -2.31 8.10 -2.76
CA THR A 42 -1.63 6.82 -2.57
C THR A 42 -2.15 6.17 -1.30
N TYR A 43 -2.43 4.88 -1.41
CA TYR A 43 -2.85 4.01 -0.33
C TYR A 43 -1.77 2.98 -0.08
N ILE A 44 -1.51 2.72 1.19
CA ILE A 44 -0.54 1.75 1.65
C ILE A 44 -1.20 0.97 2.77
N VAL A 45 -1.31 -0.34 2.60
CA VAL A 45 -1.79 -1.20 3.68
C VAL A 45 -0.75 -2.25 3.96
N GLU A 46 -0.28 -2.25 5.19
CA GLU A 46 0.62 -3.25 5.73
C GLU A 46 -0.17 -4.25 6.56
N PHE A 47 0.18 -5.52 6.48
CA PHE A 47 -0.37 -6.55 7.34
C PHE A 47 0.70 -7.55 7.76
N SER A 48 0.52 -8.10 8.95
CA SER A 48 1.37 -9.16 9.50
C SER A 48 0.54 -10.42 9.69
N LEU A 49 1.08 -11.57 9.30
CA LEU A 49 0.46 -12.87 9.49
C LEU A 49 1.15 -13.60 10.66
N GLN A 50 0.38 -14.02 11.65
CA GLN A 50 0.81 -15.02 12.62
C GLN A 50 0.30 -16.39 12.16
N CYS A 51 1.24 -17.24 11.77
CA CYS A 51 1.02 -18.63 11.41
C CYS A 51 1.79 -19.53 12.36
N ASP A 52 1.21 -20.70 12.68
CA ASP A 52 1.84 -21.70 13.56
C ASP A 52 3.12 -22.30 12.95
N SER A 53 3.36 -22.07 11.67
CA SER A 53 4.58 -22.46 10.95
C SER A 53 5.22 -21.26 10.26
N PRO A 54 6.56 -21.21 10.17
CA PRO A 54 7.27 -20.10 9.55
C PRO A 54 6.98 -20.08 8.05
N ILE A 55 6.27 -19.05 7.59
CA ILE A 55 6.07 -18.77 6.18
C ILE A 55 7.40 -18.24 5.63
N ARG A 56 7.99 -18.96 4.68
CA ARG A 56 9.12 -18.48 3.87
C ARG A 56 8.63 -18.39 2.43
N ASP A 57 8.89 -17.25 1.79
CA ASP A 57 8.65 -17.01 0.37
C ASP A 57 7.18 -17.18 -0.11
N ALA A 58 6.20 -16.81 0.71
CA ALA A 58 4.81 -16.78 0.24
C ALA A 58 4.53 -15.51 -0.56
N SER A 59 3.99 -15.68 -1.76
CA SER A 59 3.50 -14.60 -2.61
C SER A 59 2.01 -14.42 -2.41
N PHE A 60 1.59 -13.20 -2.10
CA PHE A 60 0.17 -12.85 -1.96
C PHE A 60 -0.24 -11.86 -3.04
N TYR A 61 -1.51 -11.93 -3.44
CA TYR A 61 -2.13 -10.97 -4.35
C TYR A 61 -3.29 -10.30 -3.67
N ALA A 62 -3.41 -9.00 -3.85
CA ALA A 62 -4.52 -8.20 -3.36
C ALA A 62 -5.43 -7.82 -4.53
N VAL A 63 -6.73 -8.04 -4.39
CA VAL A 63 -7.73 -7.53 -5.33
C VAL A 63 -8.50 -6.41 -4.67
N ILE A 64 -8.46 -5.23 -5.29
CA ILE A 64 -9.09 -4.02 -4.79
C ILE A 64 -9.91 -3.44 -5.93
N ASN A 65 -11.23 -3.33 -5.73
CA ASN A 65 -12.16 -2.84 -6.74
C ASN A 65 -11.99 -3.53 -8.12
N GLY A 66 -11.79 -4.86 -8.11
CA GLY A 66 -11.57 -5.68 -9.31
C GLY A 66 -10.19 -5.55 -9.98
N LYS A 67 -9.28 -4.74 -9.45
CA LYS A 67 -7.88 -4.66 -9.91
C LYS A 67 -6.97 -5.48 -9.03
N THR A 68 -6.07 -6.23 -9.64
CA THR A 68 -5.09 -7.09 -8.98
C THR A 68 -3.79 -6.34 -8.72
N TYR A 69 -3.28 -6.40 -7.50
CA TYR A 69 -2.02 -5.82 -7.06
C TYR A 69 -1.16 -6.89 -6.41
N GLN A 70 0.15 -6.86 -6.66
CA GLN A 70 1.08 -7.75 -6.00
C GLN A 70 1.40 -7.23 -4.60
N VAL A 71 1.45 -8.13 -3.62
CA VAL A 71 1.86 -7.80 -2.26
C VAL A 71 3.38 -7.96 -2.16
N ALA A 72 4.06 -6.93 -1.68
CA ALA A 72 5.49 -6.96 -1.41
C ALA A 72 5.75 -7.40 0.04
N GLN A 73 6.81 -8.17 0.27
CA GLN A 73 7.27 -8.52 1.62
C GLN A 73 8.46 -7.63 2.01
N SER A 74 8.41 -7.03 3.20
CA SER A 74 9.52 -6.30 3.78
C SER A 74 10.54 -7.28 4.38
N GLU A 75 11.79 -7.23 3.91
CA GLU A 75 12.88 -8.08 4.42
C GLU A 75 13.22 -7.78 5.90
N GLU A 76 13.06 -6.53 6.32
CA GLU A 76 13.44 -6.07 7.67
C GLU A 76 12.39 -6.42 8.73
N THR A 77 11.10 -6.24 8.40
CA THR A 77 10.01 -6.38 9.37
C THR A 77 9.18 -7.65 9.18
N SER A 78 9.44 -8.42 8.11
CA SER A 78 8.63 -9.59 7.69
C SER A 78 7.14 -9.27 7.52
N LYS A 79 6.78 -7.98 7.37
CA LYS A 79 5.43 -7.53 7.08
C LYS A 79 5.17 -7.56 5.58
N PHE A 80 3.92 -7.75 5.24
CA PHE A 80 3.44 -7.69 3.87
C PHE A 80 2.81 -6.32 3.62
N GLN A 81 3.06 -5.73 2.47
CA GLN A 81 2.61 -4.41 2.10
C GLN A 81 2.00 -4.44 0.70
N VAL A 82 0.80 -3.88 0.58
CA VAL A 82 0.18 -3.55 -0.71
C VAL A 82 0.06 -2.04 -0.82
N SER A 83 0.38 -1.52 -2.01
CA SER A 83 0.17 -0.11 -2.32
C SER A 83 -0.52 0.04 -3.66
N TRP A 84 -1.42 1.02 -3.73
CA TRP A 84 -2.10 1.39 -4.96
C TRP A 84 -2.36 2.89 -4.97
N GLN A 85 -2.72 3.39 -6.15
CA GLN A 85 -2.94 4.82 -6.36
C GLN A 85 -4.24 5.02 -7.12
N LEU A 86 -5.02 6.01 -6.69
CA LEU A 86 -6.23 6.46 -7.37
C LEU A 86 -6.13 7.94 -7.68
N GLU A 87 -6.90 8.38 -8.67
CA GLU A 87 -7.03 9.80 -8.96
C GLU A 87 -7.79 10.50 -7.82
N HIS A 88 -7.49 11.78 -7.58
CA HIS A 88 -8.13 12.53 -6.50
C HIS A 88 -9.66 12.58 -6.64
N ALA A 89 -10.16 12.61 -7.88
CA ALA A 89 -11.59 12.57 -8.18
C ALA A 89 -12.26 11.26 -7.74
N GLU A 90 -11.53 10.14 -7.77
CA GLU A 90 -12.01 8.81 -7.39
C GLU A 90 -11.70 8.48 -5.91
N SER A 91 -10.89 9.31 -5.26
CA SER A 91 -10.40 9.17 -3.89
C SER A 91 -11.28 9.91 -2.87
N GLY A 92 -12.59 9.77 -2.98
CA GLY A 92 -13.53 10.29 -1.98
C GLY A 92 -13.40 9.59 -0.62
N SER A 93 -14.17 10.06 0.37
CA SER A 93 -14.32 9.34 1.64
C SER A 93 -15.00 8.00 1.41
N GLN A 94 -14.26 6.91 1.56
CA GLN A 94 -14.75 5.55 1.29
C GLN A 94 -13.93 4.50 2.04
N THR A 95 -14.54 3.34 2.25
CA THR A 95 -13.86 2.15 2.76
C THR A 95 -13.45 1.28 1.59
N PHE A 96 -12.17 0.91 1.54
CA PHE A 96 -11.66 -0.04 0.57
C PHE A 96 -11.64 -1.44 1.16
N ASP A 97 -12.34 -2.36 0.50
CA ASP A 97 -12.25 -3.79 0.77
C ASP A 97 -11.08 -4.36 -0.04
N ILE A 98 -10.07 -4.85 0.67
CA ILE A 98 -8.84 -5.41 0.12
C ILE A 98 -8.92 -6.91 0.29
N HIS A 99 -9.20 -7.62 -0.79
CA HIS A 99 -9.31 -9.07 -0.79
C HIS A 99 -7.93 -9.69 -1.03
N ILE A 100 -7.41 -10.42 -0.06
CA ILE A 100 -6.11 -11.09 -0.18
C ILE A 100 -6.30 -12.53 -0.65
N TYR A 101 -5.52 -12.90 -1.65
CA TYR A 101 -5.47 -14.22 -2.25
C TYR A 101 -4.07 -14.79 -2.15
N ASP A 102 -4.00 -16.10 -1.91
CA ASP A 102 -2.79 -16.90 -2.05
C ASP A 102 -2.62 -17.33 -3.52
N ASP A 103 -1.46 -17.84 -3.92
CA ASP A 103 -1.15 -18.27 -5.29
C ASP A 103 -2.23 -19.22 -5.86
N GLU A 104 -2.67 -20.21 -5.07
CA GLU A 104 -3.69 -21.18 -5.48
C GLU A 104 -5.07 -20.54 -5.68
N LYS A 105 -5.49 -19.71 -4.71
CA LYS A 105 -6.79 -19.02 -4.77
C LYS A 105 -6.81 -17.92 -5.83
N TYR A 106 -5.67 -17.31 -6.09
CA TYR A 106 -5.51 -16.33 -7.15
C TYR A 106 -5.61 -16.97 -8.53
N ALA A 107 -5.01 -18.16 -8.72
CA ALA A 107 -5.19 -18.93 -9.95
C ALA A 107 -6.66 -19.32 -10.19
N ALA A 108 -7.41 -19.63 -9.13
CA ALA A 108 -8.85 -19.86 -9.21
C ALA A 108 -9.62 -18.56 -9.53
N TYR A 109 -9.28 -17.44 -8.89
CA TYR A 109 -9.86 -16.12 -9.18
C TYR A 109 -9.66 -15.70 -10.65
N GLN A 110 -8.52 -16.02 -11.25
CA GLN A 110 -8.28 -15.75 -12.67
C GLN A 110 -9.17 -16.58 -13.61
N ARG A 111 -9.69 -17.73 -13.16
CA ARG A 111 -10.59 -18.58 -13.95
C ARG A 111 -12.06 -18.21 -13.75
N ASP A 112 -12.48 -18.10 -12.50
CA ASP A 112 -13.89 -17.95 -12.11
C ASP A 112 -14.27 -16.50 -11.78
N GLY A 113 -13.29 -15.59 -11.80
CA GLY A 113 -13.46 -14.18 -11.46
C GLY A 113 -13.83 -13.97 -9.99
N ALA A 114 -14.73 -13.01 -9.75
CA ALA A 114 -15.18 -12.61 -8.42
C ALA A 114 -15.96 -13.70 -7.64
N SER A 115 -16.22 -14.87 -8.22
CA SER A 115 -16.90 -15.97 -7.53
C SER A 115 -16.00 -16.70 -6.53
N THR A 116 -14.67 -16.56 -6.63
CA THR A 116 -13.72 -17.23 -5.73
C THR A 116 -13.58 -16.47 -4.41
N GLN A 117 -13.78 -17.18 -3.28
CA GLN A 117 -13.64 -16.59 -1.95
C GLN A 117 -12.18 -16.24 -1.63
N PRO A 118 -11.90 -15.01 -1.13
CA PRO A 118 -10.57 -14.63 -0.70
C PRO A 118 -10.10 -15.41 0.54
N LEU A 119 -8.82 -15.30 0.87
CA LEU A 119 -8.26 -15.86 2.11
C LEU A 119 -8.75 -15.06 3.32
N PHE A 120 -8.63 -13.74 3.24
CA PHE A 120 -9.20 -12.79 4.19
C PHE A 120 -9.39 -11.44 3.50
N THR A 121 -10.22 -10.58 4.10
CA THR A 121 -10.49 -9.24 3.60
C THR A 121 -10.06 -8.22 4.65
N ILE A 122 -9.23 -7.26 4.25
CA ILE A 122 -8.85 -6.11 5.06
C ILE A 122 -9.73 -4.93 4.65
N GLN A 123 -10.33 -4.23 5.62
CA GLN A 123 -11.07 -3.00 5.34
C GLN A 123 -10.22 -1.79 5.73
N HIS A 124 -9.93 -0.92 4.76
CA HIS A 124 -9.23 0.33 5.03
C HIS A 124 -10.15 1.52 4.79
N TYR A 125 -10.50 2.23 5.86
CA TYR A 125 -11.27 3.47 5.76
C TYR A 125 -10.36 4.64 5.39
N HIS A 126 -10.71 5.32 4.30
CA HIS A 126 -10.09 6.58 3.90
C HIS A 126 -11.05 7.74 4.22
N PRO A 127 -10.65 8.72 5.05
CA PRO A 127 -11.52 9.83 5.44
C PRO A 127 -11.83 10.80 4.30
N GLY A 128 -11.14 10.68 3.16
CA GLY A 128 -11.24 11.59 2.02
C GLY A 128 -10.12 12.62 2.02
N LEU A 129 -10.10 13.39 0.93
CA LEU A 129 -9.09 14.41 0.69
C LEU A 129 -9.44 15.72 1.38
N SER A 130 -8.48 16.24 2.12
CA SER A 130 -8.48 17.59 2.65
C SER A 130 -7.67 18.47 1.70
N TYR A 131 -8.36 19.39 1.03
CA TYR A 131 -7.70 20.48 0.34
C TYR A 131 -7.38 21.54 1.37
N ASN A 132 -6.13 21.53 1.86
CA ASN A 132 -5.72 22.53 2.82
C ASN A 132 -5.82 23.94 2.19
N ARG A 133 -6.18 24.91 3.01
CA ARG A 133 -6.58 26.26 2.57
C ARG A 133 -5.49 26.90 1.72
N PHE A 134 -5.91 27.57 0.63
CA PHE A 134 -5.10 28.32 -0.33
C PHE A 134 -4.07 29.33 0.23
N PHE A 135 -4.06 29.58 1.54
CA PHE A 135 -3.14 30.50 2.20
C PHE A 135 -2.32 29.75 3.24
N TYR A 136 -1.18 29.18 2.82
CA TYR A 136 -0.19 28.65 3.75
C TYR A 136 0.38 29.80 4.59
N ALA A 137 0.52 29.57 5.89
CA ALA A 137 1.18 30.52 6.80
C ALA A 137 2.60 30.87 6.32
N GLU A 138 3.28 29.94 5.64
CA GLU A 138 4.60 30.13 5.03
C GLU A 138 4.61 31.24 3.97
N SER A 139 3.61 31.25 3.07
CA SER A 139 3.48 32.31 2.06
C SER A 139 3.20 33.66 2.71
N PHE A 140 2.37 33.68 3.75
CA PHE A 140 2.08 34.90 4.50
C PHE A 140 3.33 35.45 5.20
N ILE A 141 4.10 34.61 5.89
CA ILE A 141 5.35 35.01 6.57
C ILE A 141 6.36 35.54 5.55
N THR A 142 6.45 34.92 4.38
CA THR A 142 7.37 35.35 3.31
C THR A 142 7.00 36.73 2.77
N VAL A 143 5.72 37.00 2.53
CA VAL A 143 5.24 38.33 2.10
C VAL A 143 5.52 39.38 3.17
N VAL A 144 5.26 39.06 4.45
CA VAL A 144 5.55 39.98 5.57
C VAL A 144 7.05 40.26 5.69
N ALA A 145 7.90 39.23 5.55
CA ALA A 145 9.35 39.39 5.58
C ALA A 145 9.86 40.26 4.43
N LEU A 146 9.34 40.05 3.21
CA LEU A 146 9.66 40.89 2.04
C LEU A 146 9.25 42.35 2.27
N ALA A 147 8.06 42.58 2.82
CA ALA A 147 7.57 43.92 3.14
C ALA A 147 8.45 44.60 4.20
N ALA A 148 8.87 43.88 5.25
CA ALA A 148 9.75 44.39 6.29
C ALA A 148 11.13 44.77 5.73
N VAL A 149 11.70 43.92 4.87
CA VAL A 149 12.97 44.21 4.17
C VAL A 149 12.83 45.44 3.29
N TYR A 150 11.77 45.52 2.48
CA TYR A 150 11.50 46.69 1.63
C TYR A 150 11.42 47.98 2.45
N TYR A 151 10.69 47.96 3.56
CA TYR A 151 10.56 49.12 4.45
C TYR A 151 11.90 49.51 5.11
N ALA A 152 12.71 48.54 5.50
CA ALA A 152 14.05 48.80 6.02
C ALA A 152 14.96 49.47 4.96
N TYR A 153 14.86 49.05 3.70
CA TYR A 153 15.61 49.65 2.60
C TYR A 153 15.17 51.08 2.28
N THR A 154 13.87 51.38 2.28
CA THR A 154 13.37 52.73 2.01
C THR A 154 13.77 53.72 3.10
N LEU A 155 13.68 53.33 4.38
CA LEU A 155 14.17 54.14 5.50
C LEU A 155 15.67 54.42 5.39
N ARG A 156 16.46 53.40 5.05
CA ARG A 156 17.91 53.58 4.85
C ARG A 156 18.23 54.54 3.70
N GLY A 157 17.39 54.55 2.65
CA GLY A 157 17.50 55.49 1.53
C GLY A 157 17.25 56.94 1.96
N GLN A 158 16.22 57.17 2.79
CA GLN A 158 15.90 58.52 3.29
C GLN A 158 16.96 59.07 4.26
N LEU A 159 17.67 58.21 4.99
CA LEU A 159 18.74 58.63 5.91
C LEU A 159 20.08 58.96 5.20
N LYS A 160 20.22 58.63 3.91
CA LYS A 160 21.43 58.88 3.12
C LYS A 160 21.30 60.08 2.16
N ALA A 161 20.12 60.70 2.10
CA ALA A 161 19.85 61.96 1.42
C ALA A 161 19.97 63.12 2.41
#